data_AF-A0A0W8I140-F1
#
_entry.id   AF-A0A0W8I140-F1
#
_cell.length_a   1.000
_cell.length_b   1.000
_cell.length_c   1.000
_cell.angle_alpha   90.00
_cell.angle_beta   90.00
_cell.angle_gamma   90.00
#
_symmetry.space_group_name_H-M   'P 1'
#
loop_
_entity.id
_entity.type
_entity.pdbx_description
1 polymer ?
#
loop_
_entity_poly.entity_id
_entity_poly.type
_entity_poly.pdbx_seq_one_letter_code
_entity_poly.pdbx_strand_id
1 'polypeptide(L)'
;MRLSEVFARHSDAGSDAPMLVTPAIRPSAREQLATLERLGLSPQDGVTEADLLADREVAQAVRQHPYVAVMHCLARDADGGLTHHPHVTTVDLEHVVGPDSYPDLVRKLAAAAGSTGELGEVRGGVDRERNRWVVRFRLGRITREIHPRLDHDYADMDVLPWIFDAVCLPGQASAYVRHGQRITVAYVPRWHVDELQRVLDRWAFAA
;
A
#
# COMPACT_ATOMS: atom_id res chain seq x y z
N MET A 1 -10.58 -5.10 -12.43
CA MET A 1 -9.28 -5.05 -13.14
C MET A 1 -8.49 -6.30 -12.79
N ARG A 2 -7.71 -6.90 -13.70
CA ARG A 2 -7.09 -8.22 -13.49
C ARG A 2 -5.80 -8.12 -12.67
N LEU A 3 -5.56 -9.01 -11.69
CA LEU A 3 -4.31 -9.05 -10.91
C LEU A 3 -3.09 -9.30 -11.80
N SER A 4 -3.27 -10.00 -12.92
CA SER A 4 -2.18 -10.19 -13.88
C SER A 4 -1.64 -8.85 -14.41
N GLU A 5 -2.47 -7.81 -14.53
CA GLU A 5 -2.05 -6.48 -14.96
C GLU A 5 -1.27 -5.71 -13.88
N VAL A 6 -1.49 -6.05 -12.59
CA VAL A 6 -0.73 -5.50 -11.45
C VAL A 6 0.74 -5.92 -11.52
N PHE A 7 1.00 -7.16 -11.92
CA PHE A 7 2.33 -7.78 -11.88
C PHE A 7 3.01 -7.85 -13.26
N ALA A 8 2.31 -7.61 -14.37
CA ALA A 8 2.84 -7.82 -15.73
C ALA A 8 3.64 -6.67 -16.34
N ARG A 9 3.64 -5.45 -15.77
CA ARG A 9 4.40 -4.31 -16.33
C ARG A 9 5.76 -4.15 -15.64
N HIS A 10 6.74 -4.90 -16.12
CA HIS A 10 8.16 -4.65 -15.91
C HIS A 10 8.75 -4.00 -17.15
N SER A 11 9.38 -2.83 -16.99
CA SER A 11 10.67 -2.44 -17.56
C SER A 11 10.77 -0.92 -17.63
N ASP A 12 11.40 -0.32 -16.61
CA ASP A 12 12.43 0.69 -16.85
C ASP A 12 13.44 0.62 -15.70
N ALA A 13 14.71 0.58 -16.11
CA ALA A 13 15.80 -0.04 -15.38
C ALA A 13 16.45 0.90 -14.35
N GLY A 14 16.66 0.37 -13.14
CA GLY A 14 17.69 0.82 -12.21
C GLY A 14 18.45 -0.43 -11.75
N SER A 15 19.68 -0.60 -12.24
CA SER A 15 20.51 -1.76 -11.92
C SER A 15 21.09 -1.63 -10.52
N ASP A 16 20.53 -2.35 -9.56
CA ASP A 16 21.29 -2.82 -8.39
C ASP A 16 21.09 -4.33 -8.27
N ALA A 17 22.20 -5.06 -8.31
CA ALA A 17 22.22 -6.52 -8.31
C ALA A 17 21.71 -7.05 -6.96
N PRO A 18 20.70 -7.95 -6.93
CA PRO A 18 20.26 -8.52 -5.67
C PRO A 18 21.28 -9.55 -5.18
N MET A 19 21.82 -9.32 -3.98
CA MET A 19 22.53 -10.34 -3.20
C MET A 19 21.64 -11.59 -3.08
N LEU A 20 22.14 -12.72 -3.58
CA LEU A 20 21.51 -14.03 -3.47
C LEU A 20 21.47 -14.50 -2.01
N VAL A 21 20.42 -14.10 -1.29
CA VAL A 21 20.01 -14.76 -0.04
C VAL A 21 19.38 -16.09 -0.42
N THR A 22 19.78 -17.18 0.25
CA THR A 22 19.24 -18.53 0.10
C THR A 22 17.72 -18.48 -0.08
N PRO A 23 17.11 -19.15 -1.09
CA PRO A 23 15.70 -18.96 -1.37
C PRO A 23 14.90 -19.36 -0.14
N ALA A 24 14.26 -18.38 0.50
CA ALA A 24 13.35 -18.63 1.59
C ALA A 24 12.32 -19.65 1.11
N ILE A 25 12.05 -20.68 1.91
CA ILE A 25 10.96 -21.62 1.62
C ILE A 25 9.69 -20.78 1.46
N ARG A 26 9.02 -20.90 0.31
CA ARG A 26 7.82 -20.12 0.04
C ARG A 26 6.73 -20.56 1.03
N PRO A 27 6.14 -19.63 1.79
CA PRO A 27 5.09 -19.97 2.75
C PRO A 27 3.81 -20.37 2.01
N SER A 28 3.10 -21.36 2.55
CA SER A 28 1.74 -21.71 2.15
C SER A 28 0.77 -20.54 2.38
N ALA A 29 -0.38 -20.54 1.71
CA ALA A 29 -1.40 -19.50 1.88
C ALA A 29 -1.88 -19.41 3.34
N ARG A 30 -2.04 -20.56 4.01
CA ARG A 30 -2.31 -20.64 5.45
C ARG A 30 -1.24 -19.95 6.31
N GLU A 31 0.03 -20.21 6.06
CA GLU A 31 1.15 -19.57 6.80
C GLU A 31 1.21 -18.07 6.53
N GLN A 32 0.86 -17.65 5.30
CA GLN A 32 0.77 -16.24 4.94
C GLN A 32 -0.32 -15.53 5.74
N LEU A 33 -1.53 -16.08 5.78
CA LEU A 33 -2.65 -15.57 6.58
C LEU A 33 -2.31 -15.51 8.08
N ALA A 34 -1.78 -16.60 8.64
CA ALA A 34 -1.42 -16.66 10.05
C ALA A 34 -0.32 -15.66 10.43
N THR A 35 0.61 -15.36 9.52
CA THR A 35 1.64 -14.35 9.75
C THR A 35 1.05 -12.95 9.72
N LEU A 36 0.20 -12.63 8.73
CA LEU A 36 -0.47 -11.33 8.64
C LEU A 36 -1.36 -11.07 9.86
N GLU A 37 -2.10 -12.09 10.31
CA GLU A 37 -2.93 -12.02 11.53
C GLU A 37 -2.10 -11.69 12.76
N ARG A 38 -0.97 -12.39 12.98
CA ARG A 38 -0.04 -12.08 14.10
C ARG A 38 0.52 -10.66 14.04
N LEU A 39 0.64 -10.09 12.84
CA LEU A 39 1.13 -8.73 12.62
C LEU A 39 0.01 -7.67 12.69
N GLY A 40 -1.23 -8.06 13.01
CA GLY A 40 -2.37 -7.16 13.20
C GLY A 40 -3.20 -6.94 11.94
N LEU A 41 -3.04 -7.77 10.92
CA LEU A 41 -3.83 -7.75 9.68
C LEU A 41 -4.73 -8.98 9.61
N SER A 42 -5.66 -9.07 10.56
CA SER A 42 -6.63 -10.16 10.63
C SER A 42 -7.64 -10.07 9.48
N PRO A 43 -7.94 -11.18 8.78
CA PRO A 43 -8.95 -11.20 7.74
C PRO A 43 -10.30 -10.71 8.28
N GLN A 44 -10.92 -9.73 7.60
CA GLN A 44 -12.31 -9.38 7.87
C GLN A 44 -13.23 -10.46 7.28
N ASP A 45 -14.41 -10.60 7.86
CA ASP A 45 -15.49 -11.46 7.36
C ASP A 45 -15.17 -12.97 7.27
N GLY A 46 -14.11 -13.43 7.94
CA GLY A 46 -13.76 -14.85 8.02
C GLY A 46 -13.15 -15.43 6.75
N VAL A 47 -12.56 -14.59 5.88
CA VAL A 47 -11.82 -15.04 4.68
C VAL A 47 -10.80 -16.12 5.04
N THR A 48 -10.89 -17.25 4.36
CA THR A 48 -10.09 -18.45 4.58
C THR A 48 -9.09 -18.70 3.46
N GLU A 49 -8.17 -19.65 3.67
CA GLU A 49 -7.30 -20.16 2.61
C GLU A 49 -8.08 -20.67 1.38
N ALA A 50 -9.25 -21.29 1.60
CA ALA A 50 -10.07 -21.82 0.51
C ALA A 50 -10.57 -20.69 -0.40
N ASP A 51 -10.92 -19.54 0.17
CA ASP A 51 -11.39 -18.38 -0.58
C ASP A 51 -10.27 -17.78 -1.45
N LEU A 52 -9.04 -17.73 -0.92
CA LEU A 52 -7.86 -17.31 -1.68
C LEU A 52 -7.54 -18.25 -2.85
N LEU A 53 -7.71 -19.56 -2.65
CA LEU A 53 -7.41 -20.57 -3.67
C LEU A 53 -8.53 -20.71 -4.71
N ALA A 54 -9.78 -20.38 -4.34
CA ALA A 54 -10.92 -20.34 -5.25
C ALA A 54 -10.79 -19.20 -6.27
N ASP A 55 -10.13 -18.10 -5.90
CA ASP A 55 -9.78 -17.05 -6.83
C ASP A 55 -8.55 -17.44 -7.66
N ARG A 56 -8.79 -17.70 -8.95
CA ARG A 56 -7.76 -18.16 -9.89
C ARG A 56 -6.60 -17.17 -10.04
N GLU A 57 -6.88 -15.87 -10.00
CA GLU A 57 -5.84 -14.86 -10.14
C GLU A 57 -4.99 -14.74 -8.88
N VAL A 58 -5.63 -14.87 -7.72
CA VAL A 58 -4.99 -14.87 -6.41
C VAL A 58 -4.16 -16.12 -6.21
N ALA A 59 -4.69 -17.30 -6.53
CA ALA A 59 -3.98 -18.56 -6.39
C ALA A 59 -2.65 -18.58 -7.15
N GLN A 60 -2.57 -17.87 -8.29
CA GLN A 60 -1.34 -17.67 -9.05
C GLN A 60 -0.43 -16.64 -8.38
N ALA A 61 -0.98 -15.49 -7.99
CA ALA A 61 -0.22 -14.39 -7.39
C ALA A 61 0.34 -14.71 -5.99
N VAL A 62 -0.37 -15.49 -5.17
CA VAL A 62 0.06 -15.88 -3.80
C VAL A 62 1.33 -16.73 -3.82
N ARG A 63 1.56 -17.47 -4.92
CA ARG A 63 2.81 -18.19 -5.11
C ARG A 63 3.94 -17.26 -5.48
N GLN A 64 3.69 -16.28 -6.35
CA GLN A 64 4.70 -15.38 -6.91
C GLN A 64 5.09 -14.27 -5.93
N HIS A 65 4.10 -13.66 -5.29
CA HIS A 65 4.24 -12.54 -4.36
C HIS A 65 3.58 -12.87 -3.01
N PRO A 66 4.23 -13.70 -2.17
CA PRO A 66 3.73 -14.02 -0.85
C PRO A 66 3.41 -12.76 -0.03
N TYR A 67 2.36 -12.82 0.78
CA TYR A 67 1.84 -11.73 1.62
C TYR A 67 1.23 -10.54 0.86
N VAL A 68 1.85 -10.06 -0.22
CA VAL A 68 1.32 -8.96 -1.04
C VAL A 68 0.03 -9.36 -1.72
N ALA A 69 0.03 -10.53 -2.38
CA ALA A 69 -1.18 -11.05 -3.00
C ALA A 69 -2.30 -11.27 -1.97
N VAL A 70 -1.97 -11.83 -0.80
CA VAL A 70 -2.94 -12.05 0.28
C VAL A 70 -3.51 -10.72 0.78
N MET A 71 -2.67 -9.71 1.05
CA MET A 71 -3.11 -8.37 1.44
C MET A 71 -4.03 -7.71 0.40
N HIS A 72 -3.74 -7.88 -0.90
CA HIS A 72 -4.64 -7.42 -1.96
C HIS A 72 -6.00 -8.11 -1.91
N CYS A 73 -6.04 -9.40 -1.61
CA CYS A 73 -7.28 -10.17 -1.52
C CYS A 73 -8.12 -9.73 -0.32
N LEU A 74 -7.47 -9.58 0.83
CA LEU A 74 -8.10 -9.06 2.04
C LEU A 74 -8.69 -7.66 1.78
N ALA A 75 -8.07 -6.90 0.88
CA ALA A 75 -8.51 -5.58 0.47
C ALA A 75 -9.48 -5.58 -0.74
N ARG A 76 -10.31 -6.60 -0.97
CA ARG A 76 -11.35 -6.56 -2.04
C ARG A 76 -12.75 -6.43 -1.47
N ASP A 77 -13.58 -5.60 -2.10
CA ASP A 77 -15.01 -5.54 -1.79
C ASP A 77 -15.80 -6.74 -2.33
N ALA A 78 -17.05 -6.89 -1.86
CA ALA A 78 -17.97 -7.96 -2.28
C ALA A 78 -18.33 -7.91 -3.77
N ASP A 79 -18.13 -6.75 -4.43
CA ASP A 79 -18.40 -6.50 -5.85
C ASP A 79 -17.10 -6.51 -6.71
N GLY A 80 -15.95 -6.88 -6.14
CA GLY A 80 -14.64 -6.88 -6.81
C GLY A 80 -14.03 -5.49 -7.08
N GLY A 81 -14.60 -4.43 -6.52
CA GLY A 81 -14.02 -3.10 -6.42
C GLY A 81 -12.96 -2.98 -5.32
N LEU A 82 -12.32 -1.81 -5.28
CA LEU A 82 -11.10 -1.57 -4.49
C LEU A 82 -11.41 -1.31 -2.99
N THR A 83 -10.83 -2.16 -2.13
CA THR A 83 -10.54 -1.99 -0.68
C THR A 83 -11.67 -2.21 0.34
N HIS A 84 -11.64 -3.37 1.05
CA HIS A 84 -12.45 -3.68 2.25
C HIS A 84 -11.67 -3.90 3.55
N HIS A 85 -10.38 -4.25 3.53
CA HIS A 85 -9.64 -4.40 4.78
C HIS A 85 -9.47 -3.01 5.42
N PRO A 86 -9.90 -2.81 6.69
CA PRO A 86 -9.91 -1.49 7.32
C PRO A 86 -8.53 -0.87 7.44
N HIS A 87 -7.48 -1.70 7.31
CA HIS A 87 -6.08 -1.32 7.50
C HIS A 87 -5.16 -1.56 6.30
N VAL A 88 -5.68 -2.00 5.15
CA VAL A 88 -4.86 -2.24 3.96
C VAL A 88 -5.49 -1.57 2.75
N THR A 89 -4.70 -0.82 2.00
CA THR A 89 -5.15 -0.15 0.79
C THR A 89 -4.08 -0.20 -0.30
N THR A 90 -4.46 0.21 -1.50
CA THR A 90 -3.58 0.24 -2.67
C THR A 90 -3.52 1.63 -3.26
N VAL A 91 -2.34 2.04 -3.71
CA VAL A 91 -2.10 3.30 -4.40
C VAL A 91 -1.75 2.96 -5.84
N ASP A 92 -2.51 3.52 -6.78
CA ASP A 92 -2.22 3.42 -8.20
C ASP A 92 -1.43 4.64 -8.63
N LEU A 93 -0.18 4.44 -9.01
CA LEU A 93 0.81 5.51 -9.13
C LEU A 93 0.57 6.40 -10.35
N GLU A 94 -0.09 5.89 -11.39
CA GLU A 94 -0.49 6.67 -12.58
C GLU A 94 -1.71 7.55 -12.31
N HIS A 95 -2.48 7.27 -11.25
CA HIS A 95 -3.68 8.06 -10.90
C HIS A 95 -3.37 9.21 -9.93
N VAL A 96 -2.11 9.37 -9.50
CA VAL A 96 -1.67 10.46 -8.61
C VAL A 96 -0.95 11.56 -9.39
N VAL A 97 -1.64 12.15 -10.37
CA VAL A 97 -1.02 13.06 -11.37
C VAL A 97 -1.73 14.42 -11.54
N GLY A 98 -2.74 14.71 -10.70
CA GLY A 98 -3.56 15.91 -10.79
C GLY A 98 -3.60 16.76 -9.51
N PRO A 99 -4.16 17.98 -9.57
CA PRO A 99 -4.25 18.87 -8.41
C PRO A 99 -5.03 18.27 -7.23
N ASP A 100 -6.02 17.43 -7.53
CA ASP A 100 -6.89 16.80 -6.54
C ASP A 100 -6.47 15.37 -6.18
N SER A 101 -5.53 14.79 -6.92
CA SER A 101 -5.17 13.38 -6.73
C SER A 101 -4.43 13.11 -5.42
N TYR A 102 -3.56 14.01 -4.97
CA TYR A 102 -2.92 13.92 -3.65
C TYR A 102 -3.91 14.12 -2.50
N PRO A 103 -4.81 15.11 -2.54
CA PRO A 103 -5.92 15.20 -1.60
C PRO A 103 -6.77 13.94 -1.50
N ASP A 104 -7.15 13.36 -2.64
CA ASP A 104 -7.95 12.13 -2.68
C ASP A 104 -7.18 10.93 -2.14
N LEU A 105 -5.88 10.85 -2.46
CA LEU A 105 -4.97 9.87 -1.87
C LEU A 105 -4.92 10.00 -0.35
N VAL A 106 -4.76 11.21 0.20
CA VAL A 106 -4.75 11.44 1.65
C VAL A 106 -6.04 10.96 2.30
N ARG A 107 -7.21 11.25 1.70
CA ARG A 107 -8.50 10.78 2.23
C ARG A 107 -8.61 9.26 2.22
N LYS A 108 -8.20 8.63 1.11
CA LYS A 108 -8.17 7.17 0.98
C LYS A 108 -7.24 6.51 2.00
N LEU A 109 -6.05 7.06 2.18
CA LEU A 109 -5.08 6.58 3.15
C LEU A 109 -5.57 6.80 4.59
N ALA A 110 -6.21 7.92 4.90
CA ALA A 110 -6.79 8.18 6.21
C ALA A 110 -7.93 7.19 6.54
N ALA A 111 -8.74 6.81 5.55
CA ALA A 111 -9.75 5.77 5.71
C ALA A 111 -9.11 4.42 6.10
N ALA A 112 -8.05 4.01 5.38
CA ALA A 112 -7.30 2.81 5.71
C ALA A 112 -6.49 2.93 7.01
N ALA A 113 -6.10 4.13 7.41
CA ALA A 113 -5.43 4.35 8.68
C ALA A 113 -6.42 4.39 9.86
N GLY A 114 -7.73 4.33 9.61
CA GLY A 114 -8.76 4.53 10.64
C GLY A 114 -8.82 5.97 11.18
N SER A 115 -8.21 6.92 10.49
CA SER A 115 -7.98 8.29 10.97
C SER A 115 -8.93 9.34 10.37
N THR A 116 -9.92 8.91 9.57
CA THR A 116 -10.93 9.78 8.94
C THR A 116 -11.61 10.71 9.93
N GLY A 117 -11.95 10.24 11.14
CA GLY A 117 -12.61 11.07 12.17
C GLY A 117 -11.73 12.21 12.71
N GLU A 118 -10.41 12.09 12.60
CA GLU A 118 -9.45 13.13 12.97
C GLU A 118 -8.99 13.97 11.77
N LEU A 119 -9.30 13.54 10.55
CA LEU A 119 -8.93 14.23 9.33
C LEU A 119 -9.82 15.47 9.16
N GLY A 120 -9.19 16.62 9.30
CA GLY A 120 -9.79 17.91 8.99
C GLY A 120 -9.80 18.18 7.49
N GLU A 121 -9.81 19.46 7.15
CA GLU A 121 -9.76 19.88 5.76
C GLU A 121 -8.49 19.40 5.05
N VAL A 122 -8.65 18.87 3.83
CA VAL A 122 -7.58 18.45 2.92
C VAL A 122 -7.67 19.31 1.68
N ARG A 123 -6.59 20.02 1.35
CA ARG A 123 -6.48 20.90 0.18
C ARG A 123 -5.31 20.48 -0.71
N GLY A 124 -5.56 20.50 -2.01
CA GLY A 124 -4.54 20.42 -3.05
C GLY A 124 -4.22 21.80 -3.61
N GLY A 125 -3.08 21.91 -4.26
CA GLY A 125 -2.66 23.14 -4.93
C GLY A 125 -1.36 22.95 -5.70
N VAL A 126 -0.93 24.03 -6.35
CA VAL A 126 0.34 24.08 -7.09
C VAL A 126 1.15 25.25 -6.57
N ASP A 127 2.37 24.97 -6.14
CA ASP A 127 3.40 25.98 -5.94
C ASP A 127 4.17 26.13 -7.25
N ARG A 128 3.79 27.15 -8.03
CA ARG A 128 4.39 27.43 -9.35
C ARG A 128 5.81 27.95 -9.24
N GLU A 129 6.16 28.62 -8.15
CA GLU A 129 7.52 29.16 -7.96
C GLU A 129 8.51 28.03 -7.73
N ARG A 130 8.10 27.00 -6.97
CA ARG A 130 8.93 25.83 -6.67
C ARG A 130 8.74 24.67 -7.63
N ASN A 131 7.81 24.78 -8.57
CA ASN A 131 7.41 23.70 -9.48
C ASN A 131 7.05 22.42 -8.72
N ARG A 132 6.14 22.53 -7.75
CA ARG A 132 5.69 21.46 -6.86
C ARG A 132 4.16 21.41 -6.77
N TRP A 133 3.62 20.21 -6.63
CA TRP A 133 2.30 20.06 -6.03
C TRP A 133 2.36 20.48 -4.56
N VAL A 134 1.22 20.85 -3.98
CA VAL A 134 1.08 21.10 -2.55
C VAL A 134 -0.13 20.31 -2.08
N VAL A 135 0.08 19.48 -1.06
CA VAL A 135 -1.02 18.86 -0.31
C VAL A 135 -0.93 19.30 1.14
N ARG A 136 -1.99 19.96 1.62
CA ARG A 136 -2.09 20.44 3.00
C ARG A 136 -3.30 19.81 3.65
N PHE A 137 -3.12 19.23 4.82
CA PHE A 137 -4.21 18.65 5.59
C PHE A 137 -3.98 18.78 7.08
N ARG A 138 -5.06 18.67 7.85
CA ARG A 138 -4.99 18.61 9.31
C ARG A 138 -5.36 17.21 9.77
N LEU A 139 -4.53 16.62 10.64
CA LEU A 139 -4.85 15.39 11.37
C LEU A 139 -4.84 15.70 12.86
N GLY A 140 -6.00 15.61 13.50
CA GLY A 140 -6.21 16.04 14.88
C GLY A 140 -5.89 17.53 15.03
N ARG A 141 -4.82 17.84 15.78
CA ARG A 141 -4.33 19.22 16.01
C ARG A 141 -3.13 19.60 15.14
N ILE A 142 -2.62 18.69 14.32
CA ILE A 142 -1.38 18.91 13.56
C ILE A 142 -1.74 19.21 12.11
N THR A 143 -1.24 20.32 11.59
CA THR A 143 -1.28 20.60 10.15
C THR A 143 -0.03 20.04 9.49
N ARG A 144 -0.24 19.31 8.40
CA ARG A 144 0.79 18.76 7.53
C ARG A 144 0.74 19.49 6.20
N GLU A 145 1.91 19.76 5.64
CA GLU A 145 2.07 20.28 4.29
C GLU A 145 3.20 19.53 3.64
N ILE A 146 2.92 18.94 2.48
CA ILE A 146 3.82 18.08 1.75
C ILE A 146 3.88 18.59 0.31
N HIS A 147 5.07 18.56 -0.28
CA HIS A 147 5.35 19.15 -1.60
C HIS A 147 5.84 18.09 -2.60
N PRO A 148 4.95 17.26 -3.16
CA PRO A 148 5.33 16.33 -4.22
C PRO A 148 5.87 17.07 -5.45
N ARG A 149 6.77 16.43 -6.18
CA ARG A 149 7.21 16.87 -7.51
C ARG A 149 6.00 17.10 -8.40
N LEU A 150 5.99 18.23 -9.11
CA LEU A 150 5.01 18.50 -10.16
C LEU A 150 5.32 17.61 -11.37
N ASP A 151 4.95 16.34 -11.26
CA ASP A 151 5.00 15.33 -12.28
C ASP A 151 3.56 14.97 -12.67
N HIS A 152 3.29 14.92 -13.97
CA HIS A 152 1.95 14.69 -14.53
C HIS A 152 1.79 13.26 -15.05
N ASP A 153 2.81 12.43 -14.89
CA ASP A 153 2.83 11.06 -15.38
C ASP A 153 2.81 10.05 -14.22
N TYR A 154 3.43 10.40 -13.09
CA TYR A 154 3.54 9.50 -11.96
C TYR A 154 3.53 10.16 -10.58
N ALA A 155 3.09 9.41 -9.58
CA ALA A 155 3.22 9.76 -8.18
C ALA A 155 4.69 9.96 -7.78
N ASP A 156 4.95 10.94 -6.91
CA ASP A 156 6.29 11.19 -6.38
C ASP A 156 6.67 10.15 -5.32
N MET A 157 7.44 9.15 -5.75
CA MET A 157 7.88 8.02 -4.92
C MET A 157 8.67 8.43 -3.68
N ASP A 158 9.38 9.56 -3.71
CA ASP A 158 10.19 10.04 -2.58
C ASP A 158 9.31 10.58 -1.46
N VAL A 159 8.11 11.03 -1.81
CA VAL A 159 7.18 11.72 -0.91
C VAL A 159 6.09 10.78 -0.39
N LEU A 160 5.73 9.74 -1.14
CA LEU A 160 4.68 8.79 -0.75
C LEU A 160 4.84 8.20 0.66
N PRO A 161 6.03 7.74 1.11
CA PRO A 161 6.20 7.23 2.48
C PRO A 161 5.84 8.27 3.55
N TRP A 162 6.17 9.53 3.30
CA TRP A 162 5.84 10.64 4.21
C TRP A 162 4.33 10.86 4.30
N ILE A 163 3.62 10.70 3.19
CA ILE A 163 2.15 10.78 3.16
C ILE A 163 1.55 9.59 3.91
N PHE A 164 2.08 8.38 3.69
CA PHE A 164 1.59 7.16 4.37
C PHE A 164 1.68 7.31 5.89
N ASP A 165 2.81 7.78 6.40
CA ASP A 165 3.01 7.98 7.84
C ASP A 165 2.25 9.19 8.39
N ALA A 166 2.05 10.24 7.57
CA ALA A 166 1.40 11.46 8.02
C ALA A 166 -0.10 11.29 8.33
N VAL A 167 -0.73 10.20 7.88
CA VAL A 167 -2.14 9.87 8.19
C VAL A 167 -2.29 8.86 9.35
N CYS A 168 -1.19 8.35 9.92
CA CYS A 168 -1.22 7.39 11.03
C CYS A 168 -1.72 8.02 12.33
N LEU A 169 -2.54 7.26 13.09
CA LEU A 169 -2.89 7.58 14.47
C LEU A 169 -1.73 7.26 15.44
N PRO A 170 -1.75 7.82 16.67
CA PRO A 170 -0.78 7.46 17.71
C PRO A 170 -0.74 5.94 17.95
N GLY A 171 0.48 5.38 17.98
CA GLY A 171 0.68 3.93 18.19
C GLY A 171 0.61 3.07 16.91
N GLN A 172 0.33 3.68 15.76
CA GLN A 172 0.28 3.04 14.44
C GLN A 172 1.48 3.47 13.59
N ALA A 173 1.83 2.66 12.60
CA ALA A 173 2.79 2.99 11.56
C ALA A 173 2.39 2.32 10.23
N SER A 174 2.95 2.82 9.13
CA SER A 174 2.70 2.27 7.80
C SER A 174 3.83 1.32 7.39
N ALA A 175 3.47 0.19 6.80
CA ALA A 175 4.37 -0.67 6.03
C ALA A 175 3.87 -0.70 4.60
N TYR A 176 4.76 -0.72 3.62
CA TYR A 176 4.35 -0.66 2.23
C TYR A 176 5.28 -1.44 1.31
N VAL A 177 4.76 -1.82 0.16
CA VAL A 177 5.52 -2.54 -0.87
C VAL A 177 5.04 -2.15 -2.24
N ARG A 178 6.00 -1.83 -3.11
CA ARG A 178 5.73 -1.53 -4.52
C ARG A 178 5.67 -2.82 -5.32
N HIS A 179 4.70 -2.90 -6.22
CA HIS A 179 4.54 -3.96 -7.21
C HIS A 179 4.12 -3.31 -8.53
N GLY A 180 5.07 -3.21 -9.46
CA GLY A 180 4.87 -2.52 -10.74
C GLY A 180 4.42 -1.07 -10.55
N GLN A 181 3.21 -0.77 -11.03
CA GLN A 181 2.59 0.56 -11.01
C GLN A 181 1.75 0.84 -9.76
N ARG A 182 1.83 -0.03 -8.76
CA ARG A 182 1.04 0.07 -7.54
C ARG A 182 1.88 -0.07 -6.30
N ILE A 183 1.37 0.49 -5.20
CA ILE A 183 1.89 0.26 -3.86
C ILE A 183 0.77 -0.31 -3.01
N THR A 184 1.02 -1.40 -2.30
CA THR A 184 0.16 -1.83 -1.20
C THR A 184 0.67 -1.20 0.07
N VAL A 185 -0.22 -0.56 0.81
CA VAL A 185 0.07 0.09 2.09
C VAL A 185 -0.77 -0.60 3.16
N ALA A 186 -0.12 -0.99 4.25
CA ALA A 186 -0.75 -1.57 5.41
C ALA A 186 -0.46 -0.72 6.64
N TYR A 187 -1.47 -0.56 7.48
CA TYR A 187 -1.40 0.17 8.72
C TYR A 187 -1.47 -0.81 9.89
N VAL A 188 -0.43 -0.85 10.71
CA VAL A 188 -0.32 -1.83 11.80
C VAL A 188 0.13 -1.16 13.09
N PRO A 189 -0.04 -1.81 14.25
CA PRO A 189 0.57 -1.34 15.47
C PRO A 189 2.08 -1.14 15.30
N ARG A 190 2.61 -0.07 15.87
CA ARG A 190 3.99 0.38 15.65
C ARG A 190 5.05 -0.68 15.97
N TRP A 191 4.77 -1.59 16.90
CA TRP A 191 5.70 -2.67 17.26
C TRP A 191 5.72 -3.83 16.24
N HIS A 192 4.80 -3.87 15.27
CA HIS A 192 4.78 -4.86 14.19
C HIS A 192 5.35 -4.33 12.86
N VAL A 193 5.52 -3.01 12.71
CA VAL A 193 5.83 -2.39 11.41
C VAL A 193 7.16 -2.86 10.82
N ASP A 194 8.22 -2.94 11.64
CA ASP A 194 9.55 -3.35 11.17
C ASP A 194 9.54 -4.81 10.70
N GLU A 195 8.83 -5.67 11.43
CA GLU A 195 8.70 -7.08 11.07
C GLU A 195 7.85 -7.25 9.80
N LEU A 196 6.75 -6.52 9.68
CA LEU A 196 5.93 -6.53 8.47
C LEU A 196 6.73 -6.02 7.27
N GLN A 197 7.40 -4.87 7.38
CA GLN A 197 8.22 -4.32 6.31
C GLN A 197 9.32 -5.31 5.88
N ARG A 198 10.02 -5.94 6.84
CA ARG A 198 11.02 -6.99 6.55
C ARG A 198 10.43 -8.18 5.79
N VAL A 199 9.22 -8.61 6.15
CA VAL A 199 8.52 -9.68 5.43
C VAL A 199 8.18 -9.23 4.01
N LEU A 200 7.67 -8.02 3.82
CA LEU A 200 7.32 -7.49 2.51
C LEU A 200 8.56 -7.31 1.61
N ASP A 201 9.63 -6.71 2.13
CA ASP A 201 10.89 -6.45 1.40
C ASP A 201 11.53 -7.74 0.90
N ARG A 202 11.46 -8.80 1.71
CA ARG A 202 11.97 -10.13 1.32
C ARG A 202 11.33 -10.66 0.04
N TRP A 203 10.07 -10.31 -0.22
CA TRP A 203 9.29 -10.83 -1.34
C TRP A 203 8.97 -9.77 -2.40
N ALA A 204 9.41 -8.51 -2.21
CA ALA A 204 9.23 -7.41 -3.15
C ALA A 204 9.88 -7.67 -4.52
N PHE A 205 10.99 -8.43 -4.54
CA PHE A 205 11.76 -8.75 -5.75
C PHE A 205 11.69 -10.22 -6.16
N ALA A 206 10.85 -11.03 -5.51
CA ALA A 206 10.71 -12.44 -5.82
C ALA A 206 9.79 -12.67 -7.04
N ALA A 207 10.12 -12.09 -8.19
CA ALA A 207 9.48 -12.35 -9.48
C ALA A 207 10.46 -13.04 -10.42
#